data_AF-A0A7V8XTA7-F1
#
_entry.id   AF-A0A7V8XTA7-F1
#
_cell.length_a   1.000
_cell.length_b   1.000
_cell.length_c   1.000
_cell.angle_alpha   90.00
_cell.angle_beta   90.00
_cell.angle_gamma   90.00
#
_symmetry.space_group_name_H-M   'P 1'
#
loop_
_entity.id
_entity.type
_entity.pdbx_description
1 polymer ?
#
loop_
_entity_poly.entity_id
_entity_poly.type
_entity_poly.pdbx_seq_one_letter_code
_entity_poly.pdbx_strand_id
1 'polypeptide(L)'
;MTRGRILLSALVVLVVCLGLGYAWGSSGRGVLQTALDDSRQQLDLAEARGALLDARVSLYNNNFGDASRRFDDAKEPLRRVKDRYQDGGESRAASSIDAALTHVDEAQRLAGKLDPASNSRAGEALEAIRVATDR
;
A
#
# COMPACT_ATOMS: atom_id res chain seq x y z
N MET A 1 -49.69 10.27 -37.91
CA MET A 1 -49.32 9.91 -36.51
C MET A 1 -48.18 8.90 -36.38
N THR A 2 -47.63 8.34 -37.46
CA THR A 2 -46.59 7.28 -37.43
C THR A 2 -45.15 7.82 -37.37
N ARG A 3 -44.81 8.91 -38.08
CA ARG A 3 -43.44 9.45 -38.14
C ARG A 3 -42.92 9.98 -36.79
N GLY A 4 -43.76 10.69 -36.02
CA GLY A 4 -43.39 11.22 -34.71
C GLY A 4 -43.13 10.12 -33.67
N ARG A 5 -43.89 9.02 -33.70
CA ARG A 5 -43.67 7.88 -32.80
C ARG A 5 -42.38 7.13 -33.09
N ILE A 6 -42.01 7.00 -34.38
CA ILE A 6 -40.75 6.35 -34.80
C ILE A 6 -39.54 7.19 -34.38
N LEU A 7 -39.59 8.50 -34.57
CA LEU A 7 -38.52 9.41 -34.12
C LEU A 7 -38.35 9.38 -32.60
N LEU A 8 -39.45 9.38 -31.84
CA LEU A 8 -39.39 9.35 -30.39
C LEU A 8 -38.81 8.02 -29.88
N SER A 9 -39.20 6.90 -30.48
CA SER A 9 -38.69 5.58 -30.08
C SER A 9 -37.21 5.39 -30.47
N ALA A 10 -36.78 5.89 -31.64
CA ALA A 10 -35.37 5.91 -32.02
C ALA A 10 -34.51 6.74 -31.06
N LEU A 11 -35.00 7.92 -30.63
CA LEU A 11 -34.32 8.75 -29.66
C LEU A 11 -34.18 8.06 -28.29
N VAL A 12 -35.23 7.40 -27.82
CA VAL A 12 -35.21 6.65 -26.54
C VAL A 12 -34.19 5.51 -26.59
N VAL A 13 -34.17 4.73 -27.67
CA VAL A 13 -33.19 3.64 -27.83
C VAL A 13 -31.76 4.18 -27.84
N LEU A 14 -31.50 5.30 -28.54
CA LEU A 14 -30.19 5.94 -28.56
C LEU A 14 -29.75 6.37 -27.15
N VAL A 15 -30.63 7.01 -26.39
CA VAL A 15 -30.35 7.45 -25.01
C VAL A 15 -30.10 6.26 -24.08
N VAL A 16 -30.84 5.17 -24.23
CA VAL A 16 -30.62 3.95 -23.44
C VAL A 16 -29.27 3.31 -23.78
N CYS A 17 -28.90 3.21 -25.07
CA CYS A 17 -27.60 2.69 -25.47
C CYS A 17 -26.44 3.56 -24.96
N LEU A 18 -26.56 4.88 -25.03
CA LEU A 18 -25.55 5.81 -24.52
C LEU A 18 -25.48 5.77 -22.98
N GLY A 19 -26.62 5.71 -22.30
CA GLY A 19 -26.70 5.63 -20.85
C GLY A 19 -26.11 4.33 -20.30
N LEU A 20 -26.40 3.20 -20.93
CA LEU A 20 -25.83 1.90 -20.56
C LEU A 20 -24.32 1.85 -20.85
N GLY A 21 -23.88 2.37 -22.00
CA GLY A 21 -22.46 2.47 -22.34
C GLY A 21 -21.68 3.38 -21.38
N TYR A 22 -22.27 4.50 -20.95
CA TYR A 22 -21.68 5.41 -19.98
C TYR A 22 -21.66 4.82 -18.57
N ALA A 23 -22.72 4.15 -18.14
CA ALA A 23 -22.78 3.46 -16.86
C ALA A 23 -21.74 2.32 -16.78
N TRP A 24 -21.53 1.58 -17.87
CA TRP A 24 -20.52 0.53 -17.96
C TRP A 24 -19.09 1.07 -18.04
N GLY A 25 -18.89 2.17 -18.78
CA GLY A 25 -17.58 2.82 -18.89
C GLY A 25 -17.15 3.55 -17.62
N SER A 26 -18.10 4.05 -16.82
CA SER A 26 -17.82 4.70 -15.53
C SER A 26 -17.64 3.67 -14.40
N SER A 27 -18.42 2.59 -14.37
CA SER A 27 -18.25 1.50 -13.39
C SER A 27 -16.93 0.76 -13.56
N GLY A 28 -16.46 0.57 -14.80
CA GLY A 28 -15.17 -0.06 -15.08
C GLY A 28 -13.97 0.76 -14.59
N ARG A 29 -14.05 2.09 -14.64
CA ARG A 29 -12.97 2.97 -14.14
C ARG A 29 -12.80 2.88 -12.62
N GLY A 30 -13.90 2.81 -11.88
CA GLY A 30 -13.87 2.65 -10.43
C GLY A 30 -13.17 1.35 -10.01
N VAL A 31 -13.56 0.22 -10.60
CA VAL A 31 -12.95 -1.09 -10.31
C VAL A 31 -11.47 -1.13 -10.69
N LEU A 32 -11.10 -0.57 -11.84
CA LEU A 32 -9.69 -0.52 -12.27
C LEU A 32 -8.85 0.36 -11.33
N GLN A 33 -9.40 1.47 -10.87
CA GLN A 33 -8.72 2.36 -9.94
C GLN A 33 -8.53 1.71 -8.57
N THR A 34 -9.55 1.04 -8.03
CA THR A 34 -9.41 0.26 -6.79
C THR A 34 -8.35 -0.85 -6.92
N ALA A 35 -8.33 -1.58 -8.04
CA ALA A 35 -7.34 -2.63 -8.26
C ALA A 35 -5.91 -2.08 -8.38
N LEU A 36 -5.74 -0.92 -9.00
CA LEU A 36 -4.45 -0.22 -9.07
C LEU A 36 -3.98 0.24 -7.69
N ASP A 37 -4.87 0.78 -6.88
CA ASP A 37 -4.53 1.27 -5.54
C ASP A 37 -4.16 0.11 -4.60
N ASP A 38 -4.88 -1.01 -4.66
CA ASP A 38 -4.55 -2.23 -3.93
C ASP A 38 -3.18 -2.79 -4.36
N SER A 39 -2.92 -2.86 -5.67
CA SER A 39 -1.62 -3.30 -6.20
C SER A 39 -0.45 -2.41 -5.76
N ARG A 40 -0.66 -1.09 -5.73
CA ARG A 40 0.34 -0.12 -5.24
C ARG A 40 0.61 -0.30 -3.76
N GLN A 41 -0.43 -0.55 -2.97
CA GLN A 41 -0.27 -0.81 -1.54
C GLN A 41 0.53 -2.09 -1.28
N GLN A 42 0.23 -3.17 -2.01
CA GLN A 42 0.98 -4.42 -1.92
C GLN A 42 2.43 -4.25 -2.36
N LEU A 43 2.68 -3.44 -3.40
CA LEU A 43 4.03 -3.13 -3.85
C LEU A 43 4.84 -2.40 -2.79
N ASP A 44 4.28 -1.34 -2.18
CA ASP A 44 4.97 -0.60 -1.12
C ASP A 44 5.26 -1.49 0.11
N LEU A 45 4.31 -2.37 0.48
CA LEU A 45 4.51 -3.34 1.54
C LEU A 45 5.61 -4.34 1.21
N ALA A 46 5.67 -4.83 -0.03
CA ALA A 46 6.71 -5.74 -0.49
C ALA A 46 8.08 -5.05 -0.52
N GLU A 47 8.15 -3.80 -0.96
CA GLU A 47 9.36 -2.99 -0.98
C GLU A 47 9.90 -2.76 0.44
N ALA A 48 9.05 -2.34 1.38
CA ALA A 48 9.43 -2.19 2.78
C ALA A 48 9.90 -3.52 3.41
N ARG A 49 9.16 -4.61 3.18
CA ARG A 49 9.53 -5.94 3.68
C ARG A 49 10.88 -6.40 3.11
N GLY A 50 11.10 -6.18 1.81
CA GLY A 50 12.36 -6.49 1.14
C GLY A 50 13.53 -5.72 1.75
N ALA A 51 13.39 -4.41 1.92
CA ALA A 51 14.40 -3.57 2.55
C ALA A 51 14.71 -4.03 3.99
N LEU A 52 13.69 -4.37 4.79
CA LEU A 52 13.91 -4.87 6.16
C LEU A 52 14.59 -6.24 6.19
N LEU A 53 14.27 -7.15 5.27
CA LEU A 53 14.94 -8.44 5.15
C LEU A 53 16.40 -8.26 4.73
N ASP A 54 16.67 -7.40 3.75
CA ASP A 54 18.03 -7.04 3.34
C ASP A 54 18.82 -6.41 4.49
N ALA A 55 18.19 -5.53 5.29
CA ALA A 55 18.81 -4.96 6.47
C ALA A 55 19.25 -6.05 7.47
N ARG A 56 18.40 -7.05 7.71
CA ARG A 56 18.71 -8.17 8.60
C ARG A 56 19.85 -9.06 8.06
N VAL A 57 19.90 -9.27 6.75
CA VAL A 57 21.04 -9.97 6.10
C VAL A 57 22.32 -9.15 6.28
N SER A 58 22.26 -7.83 6.11
CA SER A 58 23.42 -6.96 6.33
C SER A 58 23.87 -6.96 7.79
N LEU A 59 22.95 -6.95 8.76
CA LEU A 59 23.28 -7.11 10.18
C LEU A 59 23.93 -8.46 10.48
N TYR A 60 23.44 -9.55 9.89
CA TYR A 60 24.05 -10.88 10.02
C TYR A 60 25.50 -10.90 9.51
N ASN A 61 25.78 -10.14 8.45
CA ASN A 61 27.12 -9.95 7.91
C ASN A 61 27.95 -8.87 8.65
N ASN A 62 27.49 -8.39 9.82
CA ASN A 62 28.08 -7.30 10.60
C ASN A 62 28.24 -5.98 9.82
N ASN A 63 27.45 -5.77 8.76
CA ASN A 63 27.43 -4.56 7.95
C ASN A 63 26.31 -3.62 8.43
N PHE A 64 26.54 -2.98 9.57
CA PHE A 64 25.59 -2.06 10.19
C PHE A 64 25.33 -0.79 9.38
N GLY A 65 26.33 -0.34 8.61
CA GLY A 65 26.18 0.82 7.73
C GLY A 65 25.22 0.56 6.58
N ASP A 66 25.32 -0.62 5.96
CA ASP A 66 24.34 -1.03 4.94
C ASP A 66 22.97 -1.29 5.54
N ALA A 67 22.89 -1.98 6.69
CA ALA A 67 21.63 -2.17 7.40
C ALA A 67 20.93 -0.83 7.70
N SER A 68 21.69 0.19 8.15
CA SER A 68 21.15 1.52 8.39
C SER A 68 20.56 2.18 7.14
N ARG A 69 21.15 1.97 5.95
CA ARG A 69 20.58 2.48 4.69
C ARG A 69 19.29 1.75 4.35
N ARG A 70 19.30 0.42 4.45
CA ARG A 70 18.11 -0.41 4.20
C ARG A 70 16.95 -0.10 5.14
N PHE A 71 17.24 0.25 6.40
CA PHE A 71 16.20 0.75 7.32
C PHE A 71 15.61 2.08 6.85
N ASP A 72 16.42 2.99 6.32
CA ASP A 72 15.93 4.26 5.79
C ASP A 72 15.06 4.05 4.54
N ASP A 73 15.51 3.19 3.62
CA ASP A 73 14.77 2.81 2.41
C ASP A 73 13.38 2.23 2.72
N ALA A 74 13.24 1.51 3.84
CA ALA A 74 11.96 0.94 4.26
C ALA A 74 10.93 1.99 4.72
N LYS A 75 11.34 3.20 5.13
CA LYS A 75 10.44 4.15 5.78
C LYS A 75 9.46 4.81 4.84
N GLU A 76 9.90 5.20 3.64
CA GLU A 76 9.03 5.92 2.72
C GLU A 76 7.85 5.05 2.23
N PRO A 77 8.05 3.80 1.78
CA PRO A 77 6.93 2.93 1.43
C PRO A 77 6.00 2.68 2.62
N LEU A 78 6.53 2.50 3.84
CA LEU A 78 5.70 2.34 5.04
C LEU A 78 4.84 3.58 5.33
N ARG A 79 5.39 4.79 5.18
CA ARG A 79 4.62 6.04 5.35
C ARG A 79 3.48 6.12 4.34
N ARG A 80 3.74 5.83 3.05
CA ARG A 80 2.69 5.80 2.01
C ARG A 80 1.58 4.79 2.34
N VAL A 81 1.95 3.61 2.86
CA VAL A 81 0.96 2.59 3.27
C VAL A 81 0.15 3.07 4.48
N LYS A 82 0.79 3.67 5.48
CA LYS A 82 0.11 4.25 6.64
C LYS A 82 -0.92 5.30 6.21
N ASP A 83 -0.51 6.24 5.36
CA ASP A 83 -1.37 7.32 4.88
C ASP A 83 -2.60 6.74 4.15
N ARG A 84 -2.41 5.74 3.28
CA ARG A 84 -3.54 5.04 2.63
C ARG A 84 -4.47 4.34 3.61
N TYR A 85 -3.93 3.67 4.64
CA TYR A 85 -4.77 3.06 5.67
C TYR A 85 -5.58 4.10 6.45
N GLN A 86 -4.99 5.28 6.72
CA GLN A 86 -5.69 6.37 7.37
C GLN A 86 -6.80 6.96 6.49
N ASP A 87 -6.51 7.21 5.22
CA ASP A 87 -7.47 7.69 4.22
C ASP A 87 -8.61 6.70 3.99
N GLY A 88 -8.32 5.40 4.06
CA GLY A 88 -9.29 4.30 3.98
C GLY A 88 -10.07 4.04 5.28
N GLY A 89 -9.79 4.75 6.38
CA GLY A 89 -10.44 4.56 7.68
C GLY A 89 -9.98 3.31 8.45
N GLU A 90 -8.94 2.61 7.98
CA GLU A 90 -8.40 1.38 8.54
C GLU A 90 -7.45 1.65 9.72
N SER A 91 -7.99 2.29 10.76
CA SER A 91 -7.21 2.81 11.90
C SER A 91 -6.32 1.77 12.59
N ARG A 92 -6.78 0.51 12.68
CA ARG A 92 -5.99 -0.58 13.27
C ARG A 92 -4.76 -0.91 12.42
N ALA A 93 -4.93 -1.03 11.10
CA ALA A 93 -3.84 -1.31 10.18
C ALA A 93 -2.84 -0.15 10.15
N ALA A 94 -3.33 1.10 10.10
CA ALA A 94 -2.50 2.30 10.21
C ALA A 94 -1.66 2.33 11.49
N SER A 95 -2.26 2.00 12.64
CA SER A 95 -1.53 1.91 13.92
C SER A 95 -0.46 0.83 13.92
N SER A 96 -0.70 -0.29 13.23
CA SER A 96 0.29 -1.37 13.12
C SER A 96 1.47 -0.96 12.23
N ILE A 97 1.22 -0.22 11.15
CA ILE A 97 2.30 0.36 10.32
C ILE A 97 3.06 1.46 11.07
N ASP A 98 2.40 2.24 11.93
CA ASP A 98 3.06 3.22 12.79
C ASP A 98 4.01 2.56 13.81
N ALA A 99 3.58 1.44 14.40
CA ALA A 99 4.44 0.61 15.23
C ALA A 99 5.63 0.05 14.43
N ALA A 100 5.41 -0.41 13.19
CA ALA A 100 6.48 -0.85 12.31
C ALA A 100 7.52 0.27 12.09
N LEU A 101 7.09 1.48 11.73
CA LEU A 101 7.96 2.65 11.57
C LEU A 101 8.78 2.95 12.83
N THR A 102 8.15 2.88 14.00
CA THR A 102 8.84 3.06 15.29
C THR A 102 9.95 2.02 15.47
N HIS A 103 9.67 0.75 15.19
CA HIS A 103 10.66 -0.32 15.27
C HIS A 103 11.79 -0.15 14.25
N VAL A 104 11.50 0.35 13.04
CA VAL A 104 12.54 0.68 12.04
C VAL A 104 13.45 1.80 12.52
N ASP A 105 12.90 2.87 13.09
CA ASP A 105 13.69 3.98 13.66
C ASP A 105 14.58 3.49 14.81
N GLU A 106 14.04 2.63 15.69
CA GLU A 106 14.81 2.00 16.76
C GLU A 106 15.92 1.09 16.20
N ALA A 107 15.61 0.26 15.21
CA ALA A 107 16.56 -0.62 14.56
C ALA A 107 17.72 0.17 13.93
N GLN A 108 17.42 1.24 13.21
CA GLN A 108 18.43 2.12 12.61
C GLN A 108 19.30 2.80 13.66
N ARG A 109 18.70 3.33 14.73
CA ARG A 109 19.43 3.94 15.84
C ARG A 109 20.38 2.94 16.52
N LEU A 110 19.95 1.69 16.69
CA LEU A 110 20.78 0.62 17.24
C LEU A 110 21.88 0.21 16.26
N ALA A 111 21.59 0.13 14.96
CA ALA A 111 22.60 -0.15 13.94
C ALA A 111 23.70 0.92 13.92
N GLY A 112 23.35 2.20 14.06
CA GLY A 112 24.31 3.29 14.19
C GLY A 112 25.21 3.19 15.42
N LYS A 113 24.82 2.39 16.42
CA LYS A 113 25.60 2.08 17.63
C LYS A 113 26.31 0.73 17.54
N LEU A 114 26.23 0.04 16.40
CA LEU A 114 26.73 -1.32 16.21
C LEU A 114 26.09 -2.32 17.18
N ASP A 115 24.85 -2.06 17.61
CA ASP A 115 24.14 -2.88 18.59
C ASP A 115 23.39 -4.02 17.88
N PRO A 116 23.68 -5.31 18.19
CA PRO A 116 23.02 -6.45 17.58
C PRO A 116 21.50 -6.52 17.86
N ALA A 117 21.00 -5.81 18.88
CA ALA A 117 19.56 -5.69 19.14
C ALA A 117 18.80 -5.03 17.97
N SER A 118 19.51 -4.34 17.06
CA SER A 118 18.96 -3.84 15.80
C SER A 118 18.21 -4.93 15.00
N ASN A 119 18.71 -6.17 15.00
CA ASN A 119 18.07 -7.28 14.28
C ASN A 119 16.74 -7.71 14.92
N SER A 120 16.61 -7.62 16.25
CA SER A 120 15.33 -7.88 16.94
C SER A 120 14.28 -6.84 16.54
N ARG A 121 14.67 -5.55 16.53
CA ARG A 121 13.78 -4.46 16.13
C ARG A 121 13.35 -4.54 14.68
N ALA A 122 14.25 -4.96 13.78
CA ALA A 122 13.87 -5.27 12.40
C ALA A 122 12.84 -6.41 12.31
N GLY A 123 12.94 -7.42 13.17
CA GLY A 123 11.94 -8.50 13.27
C GLY A 123 10.59 -8.01 13.80
N GLU A 124 10.59 -7.17 14.83
CA GLU A 124 9.38 -6.54 15.37
C GLU A 124 8.68 -5.66 14.33
N ALA A 125 9.44 -4.92 13.52
CA ALA A 125 8.90 -4.16 12.40
C ALA A 125 8.19 -5.07 11.36
N LEU A 126 8.81 -6.18 10.98
CA LEU A 126 8.22 -7.15 10.05
C LEU A 126 6.93 -7.77 10.61
N GLU A 127 6.89 -8.08 11.91
CA GLU A 127 5.69 -8.61 12.56
C GLU A 127 4.57 -7.57 12.60
N ALA A 128 4.89 -6.31 12.91
CA ALA A 128 3.91 -5.22 12.87
C ALA A 128 3.34 -5.00 11.45
N ILE A 129 4.18 -5.16 10.40
CA ILE A 129 3.70 -5.13 9.01
C ILE A 129 2.78 -6.32 8.72
N ARG A 130 3.07 -7.51 9.25
CA ARG A 130 2.21 -8.69 9.09
C ARG A 130 0.85 -8.47 9.75
N VAL A 131 0.83 -7.99 11.00
CA VAL A 131 -0.40 -7.68 11.74
C VAL A 131 -1.25 -6.63 11.00
N ALA A 132 -0.63 -5.68 10.29
CA ALA A 132 -1.37 -4.72 9.46
C ALA A 132 -2.11 -5.38 8.28
N THR A 133 -1.58 -6.50 7.77
CA THR A 133 -2.11 -7.20 6.59
C THR A 133 -3.03 -8.37 6.93
N ASP A 134 -2.92 -8.94 8.13
CA ASP A 134 -3.79 -10.00 8.62
C ASP A 134 -5.12 -9.37 9.08
N ARG A 135 -6.14 -9.39 8.21
CA ARG A 135 -7.53 -8.98 8.51
C ARG A 135 -8.31 -10.06 9.24
#